data_AF-A0A7V9HBP6-F1
#
_entry.id   AF-A0A7V9HBP6-F1
#
_cell.length_a   1.000
_cell.length_b   1.000
_cell.length_c   1.000
_cell.angle_alpha   90.00
_cell.angle_beta   90.00
_cell.angle_gamma   90.00
#
_symmetry.space_group_name_H-M   'P 1'
#
loop_
_entity.id
_entity.type
_entity.pdbx_description
1 polymer ?
#
loop_
_entity_poly.entity_id
_entity_poly.type
_entity_poly.pdbx_seq_one_letter_code
_entity_poly.pdbx_strand_id
1 'polypeptide(L)'
;MTLAIVFYDVVLFVHIVAVVVAFGVTFTYPLIYAVAAHSDWPQRAALHGVQQRISRKYISFGLLAVVLAGVYLASDRDLWGEPWVAGPMVIAVLIGGIGGGYLGPRETRLAEIAGAGGDEAAYGKVLRQARLASTVVSLLVLLAIFLMTTKPG
;
A
#
# COMPACT_ATOMS: atom_id res chain seq x y z
N MET A 1 32.72 12.20 17.38
CA MET A 1 31.62 12.25 16.38
C MET A 1 30.45 12.95 17.04
N THR A 2 30.14 14.17 16.65
CA THR A 2 28.96 14.88 17.16
C THR A 2 27.71 14.28 16.52
N LEU A 3 26.92 13.58 17.33
CA LEU A 3 25.56 13.15 17.00
C LEU A 3 24.66 14.39 17.01
N ALA A 4 24.69 15.16 15.93
CA ALA A 4 23.71 16.22 15.70
C ALA A 4 22.58 15.63 14.86
N ILE A 5 21.37 15.58 15.42
CA ILE A 5 20.16 15.29 14.64
C ILE A 5 19.90 16.50 13.75
N VAL A 6 19.95 16.30 12.44
CA VAL A 6 19.60 17.35 11.48
C VAL A 6 18.15 17.19 11.03
N PHE A 7 17.59 18.24 10.43
CA PHE A 7 16.21 18.20 9.93
C PHE A 7 15.98 17.06 8.92
N TYR A 8 17.00 16.75 8.10
CA TYR A 8 17.00 15.58 7.22
C TYR A 8 16.68 14.26 7.97
N ASP A 9 17.27 14.04 9.16
CA ASP A 9 17.06 12.82 9.94
C ASP A 9 15.61 12.74 10.46
N VAL A 10 15.02 13.89 10.82
CA VAL A 10 13.63 13.98 11.24
C VAL A 10 12.69 13.65 10.09
N VAL A 11 12.94 14.19 8.90
CA VAL A 11 12.11 13.88 7.72
C VAL A 11 12.28 12.43 7.29
N LEU A 12 13.49 11.87 7.38
CA LEU A 12 13.75 10.46 7.11
C LEU A 12 12.98 9.56 8.08
N PHE A 13 12.98 9.90 9.37
CA PHE A 13 12.16 9.19 10.36
C PHE A 13 10.67 9.22 10.00
N VAL A 14 10.13 10.40 9.65
CA VAL A 14 8.73 10.56 9.22
C VAL A 14 8.44 9.73 7.97
N HIS A 15 9.35 9.71 6.99
CA HIS A 15 9.21 8.91 5.77
C HIS A 15 9.11 7.42 6.10
N ILE A 16 10.00 6.90 6.96
CA ILE A 16 9.99 5.48 7.36
C ILE A 16 8.71 5.13 8.11
N VAL A 17 8.27 5.97 9.05
CA VAL A 17 6.99 5.78 9.76
C VAL A 17 5.82 5.76 8.77
N ALA A 18 5.81 6.68 7.81
CA ALA A 18 4.78 6.72 6.77
C ALA A 18 4.76 5.45 5.91
N VAL A 19 5.93 4.90 5.54
CA VAL A 19 6.05 3.62 4.83
C VAL A 19 5.43 2.48 5.65
N VAL A 20 5.74 2.40 6.95
CA VAL A 20 5.19 1.37 7.84
C VAL A 20 3.66 1.49 7.96
N VAL A 21 3.13 2.70 8.15
CA VAL A 21 1.69 2.94 8.26
C VAL A 21 0.96 2.67 6.94
N ALA A 22 1.53 3.10 5.82
CA ALA A 22 0.91 2.95 4.50
C ALA A 22 0.89 1.51 4.03
N PHE A 23 2.01 0.80 4.17
CA PHE A 23 2.22 -0.48 3.51
C PHE A 23 2.27 -1.66 4.48
N GLY A 24 2.51 -1.47 5.77
CA GLY A 24 2.54 -2.57 6.74
C GLY A 24 1.26 -3.40 6.73
N VAL A 25 0.10 -2.74 6.65
CA VAL A 25 -1.20 -3.40 6.58
C VAL A 25 -1.48 -4.08 5.23
N THR A 26 -0.86 -3.63 4.13
CA THR A 26 -1.08 -4.24 2.81
C THR A 26 -0.59 -5.69 2.74
N PHE A 27 0.43 -6.04 3.53
CA PHE A 27 0.91 -7.42 3.63
C PHE A 27 -0.08 -8.35 4.31
N THR A 28 -1.08 -7.84 5.05
CA THR A 28 -2.12 -8.65 5.67
C THR A 28 -3.30 -8.91 4.73
N TYR A 29 -3.44 -8.18 3.62
CA TYR A 29 -4.59 -8.29 2.72
C TYR A 29 -4.74 -9.68 2.09
N PRO A 30 -3.66 -10.36 1.64
CA PRO A 30 -3.77 -11.75 1.17
C PRO A 30 -4.36 -12.71 2.21
N LEU A 31 -4.04 -12.50 3.49
CA LEU A 31 -4.61 -13.27 4.60
C LEU A 31 -6.08 -12.93 4.80
N ILE A 32 -6.46 -11.65 4.79
CA ILE A 32 -7.86 -11.20 4.88
C ILE A 32 -8.69 -11.84 3.77
N TYR A 33 -8.20 -11.85 2.52
CA TYR A 33 -8.92 -12.49 1.41
C TYR A 33 -9.04 -14.00 1.58
N ALA A 34 -8.02 -14.66 2.10
CA ALA A 34 -8.06 -16.10 2.36
C ALA A 34 -9.10 -16.43 3.44
N VAL A 35 -9.15 -15.68 4.53
CA VAL A 35 -10.17 -15.82 5.57
C VAL A 35 -11.56 -15.53 4.99
N ALA A 36 -11.72 -14.44 4.26
CA ALA A 36 -13.00 -14.05 3.66
C ALA A 36 -13.52 -15.09 2.66
N ALA A 37 -12.65 -15.81 1.93
CA ALA A 37 -13.07 -16.87 1.02
C ALA A 37 -13.83 -18.01 1.74
N HIS A 38 -13.50 -18.28 3.00
CA HIS A 38 -14.08 -19.35 3.80
C HIS A 38 -15.09 -18.86 4.85
N SER A 39 -15.39 -17.56 4.88
CA SER A 39 -16.31 -16.95 5.84
C SER A 39 -17.74 -16.89 5.30
N ASP A 40 -18.72 -16.73 6.19
CA ASP A 40 -20.11 -16.45 5.81
C ASP A 40 -20.28 -15.01 5.24
N TRP A 41 -21.46 -14.72 4.68
CA TRP A 41 -21.73 -13.42 4.05
C TRP A 41 -21.61 -12.22 5.00
N PRO A 42 -22.18 -12.24 6.22
CA PRO A 42 -22.00 -11.14 7.17
C PRO A 42 -20.52 -10.89 7.52
N GLN A 43 -19.73 -11.93 7.75
CA GLN A 43 -18.31 -11.80 8.06
C GLN A 43 -17.52 -11.26 6.85
N ARG A 44 -17.80 -11.75 5.64
CA ARG A 44 -17.21 -11.20 4.40
C ARG A 44 -17.46 -9.70 4.27
N ALA A 45 -18.69 -9.26 4.48
CA ALA A 45 -19.06 -7.85 4.41
C ALA A 45 -18.33 -7.01 5.46
N ALA A 46 -18.22 -7.51 6.70
CA ALA A 46 -17.47 -6.85 7.75
C ALA A 46 -15.98 -6.71 7.43
N LEU A 47 -15.33 -7.79 6.95
CA LEU A 47 -13.92 -7.80 6.58
C LEU A 47 -13.61 -6.78 5.47
N HIS A 48 -14.37 -6.80 4.37
CA HIS A 48 -14.18 -5.86 3.26
C HIS A 48 -14.50 -4.42 3.67
N GLY A 49 -15.50 -4.21 4.54
CA GLY A 49 -15.82 -2.89 5.07
C GLY A 49 -14.71 -2.30 5.94
N VAL A 50 -14.03 -3.12 6.75
CA VAL A 50 -12.82 -2.69 7.49
C VAL A 50 -11.69 -2.39 6.51
N GLN A 51 -11.46 -3.26 5.53
CA GLN A 51 -10.42 -3.10 4.53
C GLN A 51 -10.57 -1.77 3.76
N GLN A 52 -11.77 -1.43 3.30
CA GLN A 52 -12.03 -0.15 2.63
C GLN A 52 -11.69 1.07 3.49
N ARG A 53 -12.04 1.04 4.78
CA ARG A 53 -11.74 2.14 5.71
C ARG A 53 -10.24 2.29 5.90
N ILE A 54 -9.53 1.17 5.96
CA ILE A 54 -8.07 1.16 6.05
C ILE A 54 -7.45 1.75 4.78
N SER A 55 -7.87 1.25 3.61
CA SER A 55 -7.36 1.70 2.32
C SER A 55 -7.59 3.20 2.10
N ARG A 56 -8.81 3.70 2.36
CA ARG A 56 -9.15 5.12 2.13
C ARG A 56 -8.47 6.08 3.11
N LYS A 57 -8.25 5.67 4.35
CA LYS A 57 -7.71 6.54 5.39
C LYS A 57 -6.21 6.32 5.55
N TYR A 58 -5.79 5.16 6.04
CA TYR A 58 -4.39 4.95 6.42
C TYR A 58 -3.47 4.80 5.20
N ILE A 59 -3.86 4.04 4.19
CA ILE A 59 -3.00 3.82 3.02
C ILE A 59 -2.87 5.11 2.21
N SER A 60 -3.98 5.81 1.92
CA SER A 60 -3.93 7.07 1.15
C SER A 60 -3.14 8.18 1.84
N PHE A 61 -3.37 8.43 3.15
CA PHE A 61 -2.60 9.43 3.88
C PHE A 61 -1.14 9.03 4.07
N GLY A 62 -0.89 7.75 4.34
CA GLY A 62 0.46 7.21 4.46
C GLY A 62 1.24 7.36 3.15
N LEU A 63 0.66 6.97 2.02
CA LEU A 63 1.29 7.10 0.70
C LEU A 63 1.59 8.57 0.36
N LEU A 64 0.66 9.48 0.66
CA LEU A 64 0.90 10.91 0.48
C LEU A 64 2.11 11.38 1.30
N ALA A 65 2.19 10.99 2.57
CA ALA A 65 3.31 11.33 3.45
C ALA A 65 4.64 10.70 2.96
N VAL A 66 4.61 9.46 2.49
CA VAL A 66 5.76 8.78 1.86
C VAL A 66 6.29 9.60 0.68
N VAL A 67 5.41 9.99 -0.25
CA VAL A 67 5.80 10.73 -1.45
C VAL A 67 6.33 12.12 -1.07
N LEU A 68 5.62 12.89 -0.25
CA LEU A 68 6.05 14.24 0.12
C LEU A 68 7.39 14.24 0.87
N ALA A 69 7.56 13.34 1.85
CA ALA A 69 8.82 13.21 2.57
C ALA A 69 9.94 12.70 1.65
N GLY A 70 9.65 11.76 0.74
CA GLY A 70 10.62 11.25 -0.23
C GLY A 70 11.09 12.33 -1.20
N VAL A 71 10.18 13.14 -1.72
CA VAL A 71 10.49 14.31 -2.58
C VAL A 71 11.40 15.28 -1.83
N TYR A 72 11.08 15.60 -0.57
CA TYR A 72 11.94 16.47 0.25
C TYR A 72 13.35 15.89 0.40
N LEU A 73 13.47 14.61 0.81
CA LEU A 73 14.76 13.96 1.06
C LEU A 73 15.62 13.88 -0.20
N ALA A 74 14.99 13.64 -1.36
CA ALA A 74 15.67 13.62 -2.65
C ALA A 74 16.18 15.02 -3.03
N SER A 75 15.37 16.06 -2.84
CA SER A 75 15.76 17.44 -3.16
C SER A 75 16.80 18.02 -2.20
N ASP A 76 16.71 17.73 -0.90
CA ASP A 76 17.65 18.22 0.13
C ASP A 76 19.11 17.80 -0.16
N ARG A 77 19.28 16.64 -0.79
CA ARG A 77 20.59 16.03 -1.07
C ARG A 77 20.91 15.87 -2.56
N ASP A 78 20.09 16.43 -3.43
CA ASP A 78 20.20 16.33 -4.90
C ASP A 78 20.34 14.89 -5.43
N LEU A 79 19.52 13.98 -4.92
CA LEU A 79 19.59 12.53 -5.18
C LEU A 79 18.67 12.08 -6.32
N TRP A 80 18.14 12.99 -7.13
CA TRP A 80 17.16 12.65 -8.17
C TRP A 80 17.73 11.77 -9.29
N GLY A 81 19.04 11.81 -9.50
CA GLY A 81 19.74 10.95 -10.46
C GLY A 81 19.96 9.51 -9.99
N GLU A 82 19.73 9.25 -8.69
CA GLU A 82 20.02 7.96 -8.09
C GLU A 82 18.93 6.92 -8.42
N PRO A 83 19.28 5.74 -8.98
CA PRO A 83 18.31 4.70 -9.30
C PRO A 83 17.49 4.24 -8.10
N TRP A 84 18.09 4.25 -6.90
CA TRP A 84 17.44 3.89 -5.64
C TRP A 84 16.50 4.97 -5.10
N VAL A 85 16.44 6.16 -5.70
CA VAL A 85 15.43 7.20 -5.43
C VAL A 85 14.37 7.21 -6.52
N ALA A 86 14.80 7.27 -7.79
CA ALA A 86 13.90 7.35 -8.93
C ALA A 86 13.01 6.10 -9.06
N GLY A 87 13.57 4.89 -8.85
CA GLY A 87 12.84 3.63 -8.91
C GLY A 87 11.69 3.57 -7.91
N PRO A 88 11.93 3.73 -6.60
CA PRO A 88 10.87 3.76 -5.59
C PRO A 88 9.85 4.89 -5.79
N MET A 89 10.24 6.03 -6.36
CA MET A 89 9.29 7.11 -6.70
C MET A 89 8.29 6.65 -7.76
N VAL A 90 8.77 6.04 -8.84
CA VAL A 90 7.90 5.44 -9.87
C VAL A 90 7.01 4.35 -9.28
N ILE A 91 7.59 3.49 -8.43
CA ILE A 91 6.84 2.44 -7.73
C ILE A 91 5.74 3.03 -6.85
N ALA A 92 5.99 4.10 -6.11
CA ALA A 92 4.99 4.75 -5.27
C ALA A 92 3.80 5.28 -6.10
N VAL A 93 4.07 5.86 -7.27
CA VAL A 93 3.02 6.29 -8.21
C VAL A 93 2.21 5.10 -8.72
N LEU A 94 2.87 4.00 -9.09
CA LEU A 94 2.19 2.77 -9.52
C LEU A 94 1.31 2.18 -8.41
N ILE A 95 1.82 2.12 -7.18
CA ILE A 95 1.05 1.64 -6.03
C ILE A 95 -0.17 2.54 -5.78
N GLY A 96 -0.01 3.86 -5.84
CA GLY A 96 -1.12 4.81 -5.72
C GLY A 96 -2.19 4.61 -6.80
N GLY A 97 -1.76 4.43 -8.04
CA GLY A 97 -2.65 4.16 -9.18
C GLY A 97 -3.39 2.83 -9.05
N ILE A 98 -2.69 1.75 -8.69
CA ILE A 98 -3.29 0.42 -8.49
C ILE A 98 -4.21 0.45 -7.28
N GLY A 99 -3.76 0.98 -6.14
CA GLY A 99 -4.53 1.05 -4.90
C GLY A 99 -5.81 1.87 -5.04
N GLY A 100 -5.69 3.11 -5.51
CA GLY A 100 -6.83 4.02 -5.65
C GLY A 100 -7.72 3.69 -6.85
N GLY A 101 -7.13 3.44 -8.02
CA GLY A 101 -7.86 3.28 -9.27
C GLY A 101 -8.36 1.86 -9.55
N TYR A 102 -7.69 0.82 -9.04
CA TYR A 102 -8.02 -0.57 -9.34
C TYR A 102 -8.52 -1.35 -8.13
N LEU A 103 -7.85 -1.26 -6.99
CA LEU A 103 -8.16 -2.04 -5.79
C LEU A 103 -9.36 -1.45 -5.04
N GLY A 104 -9.39 -0.15 -4.80
CA GLY A 104 -10.49 0.53 -4.09
C GLY A 104 -11.89 0.24 -4.65
N PRO A 105 -12.12 0.31 -5.98
CA PRO A 105 -13.40 -0.07 -6.57
C PRO A 105 -13.75 -1.55 -6.36
N ARG A 106 -12.76 -2.45 -6.35
CA ARG A 106 -12.98 -3.89 -6.14
C ARG A 106 -13.29 -4.23 -4.69
N GLU A 107 -12.61 -3.59 -3.74
CA GLU A 107 -12.94 -3.71 -2.31
C GLU A 107 -14.37 -3.27 -2.04
N THR A 108 -14.80 -2.18 -2.69
CA THR A 108 -16.20 -1.70 -2.62
C THR A 108 -17.17 -2.71 -3.16
N ARG A 109 -16.90 -3.24 -4.35
CA ARG A 109 -17.74 -4.27 -4.97
C ARG A 109 -17.79 -5.56 -4.14
N LEU A 110 -16.69 -5.96 -3.49
CA LEU A 110 -16.66 -7.12 -2.61
C LEU A 110 -17.55 -6.93 -1.37
N ALA A 111 -17.52 -5.74 -0.77
CA ALA A 111 -18.38 -5.41 0.37
C ALA A 111 -19.87 -5.38 -0.03
N GLU A 112 -20.20 -4.83 -1.20
CA GLU A 112 -21.57 -4.78 -1.72
C GLU A 112 -22.14 -6.17 -2.03
N ILE A 113 -21.39 -7.00 -2.76
CA ILE A 113 -21.79 -8.38 -3.09
C ILE A 113 -22.00 -9.17 -1.80
N ALA A 114 -21.07 -9.04 -0.84
CA ALA A 114 -21.16 -9.74 0.43
C ALA A 114 -22.34 -9.26 1.28
N GLY A 115 -22.60 -7.95 1.32
CA GLY A 115 -23.73 -7.37 2.06
C GLY A 115 -25.10 -7.75 1.49
N ALA A 116 -25.18 -7.97 0.18
CA ALA A 116 -26.39 -8.47 -0.48
C ALA A 116 -26.61 -9.98 -0.30
N GLY A 117 -25.65 -10.71 0.27
CA GLY A 117 -25.72 -12.17 0.45
C GLY A 117 -25.76 -12.96 -0.85
N GLY A 118 -25.23 -12.39 -1.94
CA GLY A 118 -25.48 -12.88 -3.31
C GLY A 118 -24.22 -13.27 -4.10
N ASP A 119 -24.41 -14.23 -5.01
CA ASP A 119 -23.54 -14.65 -6.12
C ASP A 119 -22.06 -14.96 -5.77
N GLU A 120 -21.82 -16.21 -5.40
CA GLU A 120 -20.48 -16.77 -5.15
C GLU A 120 -19.55 -16.67 -6.37
N ALA A 121 -20.09 -16.77 -7.59
CA ALA A 121 -19.29 -16.70 -8.81
C ALA A 121 -18.81 -15.27 -9.07
N ALA A 122 -19.68 -14.28 -8.90
CA ALA A 122 -19.31 -12.87 -8.97
C ALA A 122 -18.32 -12.50 -7.87
N TYR A 123 -18.59 -12.92 -6.62
CA TYR A 123 -17.69 -12.69 -5.49
C TYR A 123 -16.30 -13.26 -5.75
N GLY A 124 -16.21 -14.55 -6.10
CA GLY A 124 -14.94 -15.24 -6.35
C GLY A 124 -14.13 -14.62 -7.50
N LYS A 125 -14.80 -14.12 -8.55
CA LYS A 125 -14.14 -13.40 -9.66
C LYS A 125 -13.49 -12.12 -9.18
N VAL A 126 -14.20 -11.29 -8.42
CA VAL A 126 -13.68 -10.00 -7.92
C VAL A 126 -12.59 -10.25 -6.86
N LEU A 127 -12.78 -11.24 -5.99
CA LEU A 127 -11.82 -11.61 -4.95
C LEU A 127 -10.48 -12.02 -5.55
N ARG A 128 -10.49 -12.83 -6.62
CA ARG A 128 -9.27 -13.22 -7.33
C ARG A 128 -8.53 -12.02 -7.92
N GLN A 129 -9.25 -11.05 -8.48
CA GLN A 129 -8.64 -9.83 -9.02
C GLN A 129 -8.03 -8.96 -7.92
N ALA A 130 -8.75 -8.77 -6.82
CA ALA A 130 -8.28 -8.00 -5.66
C ALA A 130 -7.05 -8.66 -5.02
N ARG A 131 -7.05 -9.98 -4.88
CA ARG A 131 -5.92 -10.76 -4.37
C ARG A 131 -4.69 -10.61 -5.26
N LEU A 132 -4.83 -10.76 -6.59
CA LEU A 132 -3.72 -10.60 -7.53
C LEU A 132 -3.13 -9.18 -7.44
N ALA A 133 -3.97 -8.15 -7.50
CA ALA A 133 -3.53 -6.76 -7.40
C ALA A 133 -2.82 -6.47 -6.07
N SER A 134 -3.32 -7.01 -4.96
CA SER A 134 -2.69 -6.84 -3.65
C SER A 134 -1.34 -7.54 -3.57
N THR A 135 -1.20 -8.74 -4.15
CA THR A 135 0.10 -9.42 -4.27
C THR A 135 1.09 -8.59 -5.08
N VAL A 136 0.66 -8.02 -6.21
CA VAL A 136 1.51 -7.15 -7.04
C VAL A 136 1.97 -5.93 -6.24
N VAL A 137 1.05 -5.26 -5.54
CA VAL A 137 1.39 -4.11 -4.67
C VAL A 137 2.40 -4.50 -3.59
N SER A 138 2.21 -5.63 -2.91
CA SER A 138 3.16 -6.12 -1.90
C SER A 138 4.55 -6.38 -2.49
N LEU A 139 4.64 -6.98 -3.67
CA LEU A 139 5.92 -7.22 -4.35
C LEU A 139 6.60 -5.90 -4.77
N LEU A 140 5.82 -4.92 -5.24
CA LEU A 140 6.33 -3.58 -5.56
C LEU A 140 6.88 -2.88 -4.31
N VAL A 141 6.20 -2.97 -3.17
CA VAL A 141 6.70 -2.44 -1.89
C VAL A 141 8.02 -3.11 -1.50
N LEU A 142 8.11 -4.44 -1.59
CA LEU A 142 9.35 -5.16 -1.28
C LEU A 142 10.50 -4.75 -2.22
N LEU A 143 10.21 -4.56 -3.51
CA LEU A 143 11.19 -4.07 -4.48
C LEU A 143 11.66 -2.65 -4.13
N ALA A 144 10.75 -1.75 -3.77
CA ALA A 144 11.11 -0.39 -3.35
C ALA A 144 11.98 -0.39 -2.09
N ILE A 145 11.66 -1.23 -1.10
CA ILE A 145 12.48 -1.42 0.11
C ILE A 145 13.87 -1.97 -0.28
N PHE A 146 13.94 -2.98 -1.15
CA PHE A 146 15.20 -3.54 -1.60
C PHE A 146 16.08 -2.48 -2.27
N LEU A 147 15.53 -1.65 -3.16
CA LEU A 147 16.26 -0.57 -3.82
C LEU A 147 16.79 0.47 -2.80
N MET A 148 15.94 0.93 -1.88
CA MET A 148 16.31 1.93 -0.86
C MET A 148 17.35 1.41 0.14
N THR A 149 17.35 0.11 0.42
CA THR A 149 18.25 -0.51 1.40
C THR A 149 19.59 -0.89 0.80
N THR A 150 19.61 -1.38 -0.44
CA THR A 150 20.85 -1.79 -1.11
C THR A 150 21.54 -0.65 -1.86
N LYS A 151 20.79 0.41 -2.22
CA LYS A 151 21.28 1.59 -2.95
C LYS A 151 22.17 1.24 -4.15
N PRO A 152 21.68 0.43 -5.10
CA PRO A 152 22.47 0.04 -6.26
C PRO A 152 22.79 1.26 -7.12
N GLY A 153 24.05 1.36 -7.55
CA GLY A 153 24.63 2.51 -8.23
C GLY A 153 25.91 2.96 -7.54
#